data_AF-A0A6P0STD9-F1
#
_entry.id   AF-A0A6P0STD9-F1
#
_cell.length_a   1.000
_cell.length_b   1.000
_cell.length_c   1.000
_cell.angle_alpha   90.00
_cell.angle_beta   90.00
_cell.angle_gamma   90.00
#
_symmetry.space_group_name_H-M   'P 1'
#
loop_
_entity.id
_entity.type
_entity.pdbx_description
1 polymer ?
#
loop_
_entity_poly.entity_id
_entity_poly.type
_entity_poly.pdbx_seq_one_letter_code
_entity_poly.pdbx_strand_id
1 'polypeptide(L)'
;TIEPKPLERLLVSCTGAQFCKFALIETKNRALGIVRELEEKLNIPNPVRIHWTGCPNSCGQPQVADIGLMGTKVRKDGKSVEAVNIYMGGKVGKDAKLGECVLKSVACDDLPEVLSNILIENFGAKSH
;
A
#
# COMPACT_ATOMS: atom_id res chain seq x y z
N THR A 1 11.99 18.21 17.22
CA THR A 1 11.43 16.84 17.28
C THR A 1 11.13 16.39 15.87
N ILE A 2 11.38 15.12 15.53
CA ILE A 2 11.03 14.58 14.20
C ILE A 2 9.53 14.28 14.22
N GLU A 3 8.75 14.98 13.41
CA GLU A 3 7.32 14.71 13.18
C GLU A 3 7.14 14.12 11.78
N PRO A 4 6.95 12.79 11.66
CA PRO A 4 6.66 12.19 10.37
C PRO A 4 5.25 12.60 9.90
N LYS A 5 5.10 12.76 8.58
CA LYS A 5 3.80 13.01 7.96
C LYS A 5 2.83 11.83 8.16
N PRO A 6 1.50 12.03 8.04
CA PRO A 6 0.49 11.08 8.54
C PRO A 6 0.55 9.66 7.96
N LEU A 7 0.80 9.52 6.65
CA LEU A 7 0.93 8.23 5.99
C LEU A 7 2.31 7.61 6.27
N GLU A 8 3.40 8.39 6.21
CA GLU A 8 4.75 7.87 6.51
C GLU A 8 4.82 7.30 7.93
N ARG A 9 4.13 7.94 8.89
CA ARG A 9 4.05 7.51 10.29
C ARG A 9 3.44 6.11 10.47
N LEU A 10 2.51 5.71 9.61
CA LEU A 10 1.73 4.47 9.73
C LEU A 10 2.02 3.46 8.62
N LEU A 11 3.09 3.70 7.86
CA LEU A 11 3.55 2.81 6.82
C LEU A 11 4.27 1.60 7.40
N VAL A 12 3.83 0.40 7.00
CA VAL A 12 4.52 -0.86 7.28
C VAL A 12 4.92 -1.48 5.96
N SER A 13 6.17 -1.93 5.84
CA SER A 13 6.64 -2.68 4.67
C SER A 13 7.48 -3.88 5.11
N CYS A 14 7.30 -5.02 4.44
CA CYS A 14 8.21 -6.16 4.60
C CYS A 14 9.55 -5.92 3.89
N THR A 15 10.42 -6.94 3.89
CA THR A 15 11.77 -6.87 3.29
C THR A 15 11.77 -6.63 1.77
N GLY A 16 10.79 -7.16 1.03
CA GLY A 16 10.71 -7.04 -0.42
C GLY A 16 11.81 -7.77 -1.20
N ALA A 17 11.73 -7.70 -2.54
CA ALA A 17 12.63 -8.39 -3.47
C ALA A 17 14.08 -7.88 -3.45
N GLN A 18 14.35 -6.78 -2.73
CA GLN A 18 15.73 -6.33 -2.53
C GLN A 18 16.59 -7.40 -1.83
N PHE A 19 16.01 -8.13 -0.86
CA PHE A 19 16.74 -9.15 -0.11
C PHE A 19 15.97 -10.46 0.14
N CYS A 20 14.63 -10.44 0.07
CA CYS A 20 13.84 -11.64 0.33
C CYS A 20 13.71 -12.49 -0.94
N LYS A 21 14.23 -13.72 -0.92
CA LYS A 21 14.15 -14.69 -2.04
C LYS A 21 12.72 -15.10 -2.42
N PHE A 22 11.74 -14.86 -1.56
CA PHE A 22 10.33 -15.19 -1.80
C PHE A 22 9.52 -14.03 -2.37
N ALA A 23 10.04 -12.81 -2.29
CA ALA A 23 9.30 -11.63 -2.69
C ALA A 23 9.17 -11.58 -4.23
N LEU A 24 7.97 -11.22 -4.68
CA LEU A 24 7.66 -11.06 -6.10
C LEU A 24 7.98 -9.66 -6.61
N ILE A 25 8.02 -8.68 -5.70
CA ILE A 25 8.23 -7.25 -5.97
C ILE A 25 9.14 -6.59 -4.93
N GLU A 26 9.78 -5.48 -5.29
CA GLU A 26 10.38 -4.55 -4.33
C GLU A 26 9.28 -3.89 -3.48
N THR A 27 9.57 -3.57 -2.21
CA THR A 27 8.57 -2.95 -1.32
C THR A 27 9.08 -1.73 -0.58
N LYS A 28 10.27 -1.74 0.04
CA LYS A 28 10.66 -0.70 1.00
C LYS A 28 10.86 0.67 0.35
N ASN A 29 11.66 0.73 -0.71
CA ASN A 29 11.96 2.02 -1.35
C ASN A 29 10.72 2.55 -2.08
N ARG A 30 9.99 1.66 -2.76
CA ARG A 30 8.75 2.00 -3.45
C ARG A 30 7.68 2.51 -2.49
N ALA A 31 7.47 1.84 -1.35
CA ALA A 31 6.50 2.24 -0.34
C ALA A 31 6.75 3.65 0.18
N LEU A 32 8.00 3.96 0.54
CA LEU A 32 8.38 5.28 1.03
C LEU A 32 8.24 6.36 -0.04
N GLY A 33 8.67 6.06 -1.28
CA GLY A 33 8.57 7.00 -2.40
C GLY A 33 7.11 7.37 -2.71
N ILE A 34 6.23 6.38 -2.83
CA ILE A 34 4.82 6.60 -3.13
C ILE A 34 4.12 7.37 -2.01
N VAL A 35 4.34 6.99 -0.75
CA VAL A 35 3.70 7.69 0.38
C VAL A 35 4.10 9.16 0.42
N ARG A 36 5.39 9.48 0.20
CA ARG A 36 5.85 10.87 0.15
C ARG A 36 5.23 11.65 -0.99
N GLU A 37 5.14 11.07 -2.17
CA GLU A 37 4.48 11.67 -3.34
C GLU A 37 3.00 11.97 -3.05
N LEU A 38 2.28 11.03 -2.41
CA LEU A 38 0.88 11.22 -2.04
C LEU A 38 0.73 12.37 -1.02
N GLU A 39 1.61 12.45 -0.03
CA GLU A 39 1.60 13.52 0.98
C GLU A 39 2.13 14.87 0.48
N GLU A 40 2.65 14.94 -0.74
CA GLU A 40 2.94 16.20 -1.45
C GLU A 40 1.75 16.68 -2.27
N LYS A 41 0.89 15.76 -2.72
CA LYS A 41 -0.27 16.04 -3.57
C LYS A 41 -1.58 16.19 -2.79
N LEU A 42 -1.67 15.57 -1.62
CA LEU A 42 -2.90 15.44 -0.86
C LEU A 42 -2.73 15.96 0.58
N ASN A 43 -3.74 16.68 1.04
CA ASN A 43 -3.99 16.87 2.45
C ASN A 43 -4.66 15.62 3.04
N ILE A 44 -4.01 15.00 4.04
CA ILE A 44 -4.45 13.76 4.69
C ILE A 44 -4.96 14.08 6.10
N PRO A 45 -6.28 14.32 6.30
CA PRO A 45 -6.80 14.76 7.59
C PRO A 45 -6.90 13.64 8.64
N ASN A 46 -6.98 12.39 8.18
CA ASN A 46 -7.16 11.22 9.05
C ASN A 46 -5.96 10.28 8.93
N PRO A 47 -5.54 9.61 10.02
CA PRO A 47 -4.52 8.57 9.95
C PRO A 47 -5.01 7.38 9.12
N VAL A 48 -4.21 6.95 8.15
CA VAL A 48 -4.49 5.77 7.31
C VAL A 48 -3.29 4.84 7.36
N ARG A 49 -3.49 3.59 7.80
CA ARG A 49 -2.45 2.57 7.86
C ARG A 49 -2.31 1.91 6.50
N ILE A 50 -1.13 2.06 5.90
CA ILE A 50 -0.76 1.42 4.65
C ILE A 50 0.25 0.31 4.95
N HIS A 51 -0.08 -0.92 4.59
CA HIS A 51 0.80 -2.07 4.83
C HIS A 51 1.15 -2.76 3.51
N TRP A 52 2.45 -2.93 3.26
CA TRP A 52 2.96 -3.51 2.03
C TRP A 52 3.72 -4.82 2.28
N THR A 53 3.32 -5.87 1.59
CA THR A 53 4.05 -7.14 1.53
C THR A 53 4.40 -7.52 0.09
N GLY A 54 5.58 -8.09 -0.13
CA GLY A 54 6.07 -8.41 -1.47
C GLY A 54 5.58 -9.73 -2.05
N CYS A 55 4.90 -10.58 -1.27
CA CYS A 55 4.38 -11.87 -1.73
C CYS A 55 3.23 -12.38 -0.82
N PRO A 56 2.55 -13.50 -1.19
CA PRO A 56 1.42 -14.04 -0.43
C PRO A 56 1.71 -14.51 1.00
N ASN A 57 2.99 -14.63 1.41
CA ASN A 57 3.36 -14.99 2.79
C ASN A 57 2.94 -13.93 3.82
N SER A 58 2.58 -12.72 3.37
CA SER A 58 1.89 -11.73 4.21
C SER A 58 2.67 -11.20 5.41
N CYS A 59 4.02 -11.22 5.39
CA CYS A 59 4.84 -10.73 6.51
C CYS A 59 4.60 -9.25 6.85
N GLY A 60 4.16 -8.45 5.87
CA GLY A 60 3.76 -7.04 6.08
C GLY A 60 2.34 -6.85 6.59
N GLN A 61 1.58 -7.94 6.75
CA GLN A 61 0.22 -7.96 7.31
C GLN A 61 -0.79 -7.04 6.56
N PRO A 62 -0.87 -7.05 5.22
CA PRO A 62 -1.78 -6.18 4.46
C PRO A 62 -3.26 -6.33 4.86
N GLN A 63 -3.69 -7.50 5.33
CA GLN A 63 -5.10 -7.75 5.68
C GLN A 63 -5.54 -7.03 6.97
N VAL A 64 -4.63 -6.54 7.82
CA VAL A 64 -5.03 -5.80 9.04
C VAL A 64 -5.03 -4.28 8.84
N ALA A 65 -4.57 -3.82 7.68
CA ALA A 65 -4.41 -2.41 7.34
C ALA A 65 -5.70 -1.79 6.83
N ASP A 66 -5.73 -0.45 6.82
CA ASP A 66 -6.81 0.29 6.16
C ASP A 66 -6.68 0.12 4.64
N ILE A 67 -5.43 0.17 4.14
CA ILE A 67 -5.05 -0.17 2.77
C ILE A 67 -3.87 -1.16 2.81
N GLY A 68 -4.13 -2.39 2.40
CA GLY A 68 -3.13 -3.45 2.28
C GLY A 68 -2.67 -3.66 0.84
N LEU A 69 -1.36 -3.80 0.63
CA LEU A 69 -0.75 -4.00 -0.68
C LEU A 69 0.01 -5.33 -0.68
N MET A 70 -0.45 -6.29 -1.49
CA MET A 70 0.17 -7.61 -1.62
C MET A 70 0.78 -7.78 -3.01
N GLY A 71 2.09 -7.95 -3.06
CA GLY A 71 2.84 -8.11 -4.30
C GLY A 71 2.42 -9.29 -5.15
N THR A 72 2.32 -9.04 -6.45
CA THR A 72 2.05 -10.00 -7.52
C THR A 72 2.78 -9.59 -8.79
N LYS A 73 2.63 -10.35 -9.87
CA LYS A 73 3.08 -10.00 -11.21
C LYS A 73 1.90 -10.03 -12.18
N VAL A 74 1.86 -9.08 -13.10
CA VAL A 74 0.85 -9.02 -14.16
C VAL A 74 1.54 -8.83 -15.52
N ARG A 75 0.87 -9.18 -16.61
CA ARG A 75 1.31 -8.81 -17.95
C ARG A 75 0.69 -7.47 -18.34
N LYS A 76 1.51 -6.47 -18.67
CA LYS A 76 1.12 -5.19 -19.26
C LYS A 76 1.96 -4.98 -20.52
N ASP A 77 1.31 -4.72 -21.65
CA ASP A 77 1.96 -4.54 -22.97
C ASP A 77 2.94 -5.67 -23.34
N GLY A 78 2.53 -6.91 -23.08
CA GLY A 78 3.33 -8.11 -23.38
C GLY A 78 4.50 -8.36 -22.43
N LYS A 79 4.77 -7.47 -21.47
CA LYS A 79 5.86 -7.60 -20.49
C LYS A 79 5.32 -7.95 -19.11
N SER A 80 6.06 -8.78 -18.38
CA SER A 80 5.77 -9.01 -16.96
C SER A 80 6.20 -7.79 -16.15
N VAL A 81 5.28 -7.18 -15.41
CA VAL A 81 5.53 -6.02 -14.55
C VAL A 81 5.14 -6.32 -13.11
N GLU A 82 5.74 -5.59 -12.17
CA GLU A 82 5.38 -5.64 -10.76
C GLU A 82 3.98 -5.06 -10.55
N ALA A 83 3.20 -5.72 -9.70
CA ALA A 83 1.84 -5.30 -9.40
C ALA A 83 1.48 -5.61 -7.95
N VAL A 84 0.34 -5.10 -7.50
CA VAL A 84 -0.22 -5.37 -6.19
C VAL A 84 -1.69 -5.77 -6.28
N ASN A 85 -2.10 -6.69 -5.41
CA ASN A 85 -3.49 -6.85 -5.03
C ASN A 85 -3.76 -5.94 -3.83
N ILE A 86 -4.82 -5.14 -3.89
CA ILE A 86 -5.20 -4.18 -2.86
C ILE A 86 -6.26 -4.82 -1.96
N TYR A 87 -6.00 -4.75 -0.66
CA TYR A 87 -6.90 -5.19 0.41
C TYR A 87 -7.41 -3.98 1.18
N MET A 88 -8.68 -4.00 1.58
CA MET A 88 -9.28 -2.92 2.38
C MET A 88 -10.24 -3.46 3.44
N GLY A 89 -10.52 -2.63 4.46
CA GLY A 89 -11.46 -2.97 5.53
C GLY A 89 -10.84 -3.72 6.72
N GLY A 90 -9.51 -3.79 6.80
CA GLY A 90 -8.80 -4.41 7.91
C GLY A 90 -8.89 -3.57 9.19
N LYS A 91 -9.25 -4.20 10.31
CA LYS A 91 -9.37 -3.57 11.64
C LYS A 91 -8.52 -4.33 12.66
N VAL A 92 -7.96 -3.59 13.61
CA VAL A 92 -7.24 -4.12 14.78
C VAL A 92 -7.93 -3.68 16.06
N GLY A 93 -7.66 -4.36 17.19
CA GLY A 93 -8.27 -4.06 18.48
C GLY A 93 -9.54 -4.87 18.73
N LYS A 94 -10.50 -4.29 19.47
CA LYS A 94 -11.68 -5.01 19.98
C LYS A 94 -12.57 -5.57 18.87
N ASP A 95 -12.72 -4.83 17.77
CA ASP A 95 -13.53 -5.21 16.61
C ASP A 95 -12.66 -5.66 15.43
N ALA A 96 -11.61 -6.44 15.73
CA ALA A 96 -10.64 -6.89 14.75
C ALA A 96 -11.32 -7.66 13.60
N LYS A 97 -10.94 -7.31 12.37
CA LYS A 97 -11.46 -7.91 11.15
C LYS A 97 -10.35 -7.95 10.11
N LEU A 98 -10.24 -9.06 9.37
CA LEU A 98 -9.38 -9.12 8.20
C LEU A 98 -10.05 -8.41 7.02
N GLY A 99 -9.28 -7.57 6.35
CA GLY A 99 -9.65 -6.92 5.11
C GLY A 99 -9.73 -7.91 3.96
N GLU A 100 -10.49 -7.54 2.94
CA GLU A 100 -10.75 -8.34 1.76
C GLU A 100 -10.03 -7.75 0.55
N CYS A 101 -9.70 -8.59 -0.42
CA CYS A 101 -9.07 -8.13 -1.66
C CYS A 101 -10.13 -7.44 -2.53
N VAL A 102 -10.02 -6.12 -2.66
CA VAL A 102 -10.99 -5.27 -3.40
C VAL A 102 -10.56 -5.01 -4.84
N LEU A 103 -9.25 -4.98 -5.10
CA LEU A 103 -8.68 -4.80 -6.44
C LEU A 103 -7.52 -5.77 -6.66
N LYS A 104 -7.43 -6.34 -7.85
CA LYS A 104 -6.40 -7.31 -8.21
C LYS A 104 -5.49 -6.75 -9.30
N SER A 105 -4.22 -7.12 -9.23
CA SER A 105 -3.24 -6.92 -10.30
C SER A 105 -3.08 -5.46 -10.76
N VAL A 106 -3.15 -4.51 -9.83
CA VAL A 106 -2.85 -3.09 -10.11
C VAL A 106 -1.35 -2.97 -10.37
N ALA A 107 -0.96 -2.56 -11.57
CA ALA A 107 0.45 -2.38 -11.89
C ALA A 107 1.05 -1.27 -11.01
N CYS A 108 2.28 -1.47 -10.53
CA CYS A 108 2.86 -0.54 -9.57
C CYS A 108 3.07 0.88 -10.12
N ASP A 109 3.11 1.06 -11.44
CA ASP A 109 3.22 2.37 -12.09
C ASP A 109 1.89 3.15 -12.04
N ASP A 110 0.76 2.44 -11.98
CA ASP A 110 -0.58 3.04 -11.86
C ASP A 110 -0.97 3.24 -10.38
N LEU A 111 -0.17 2.70 -9.45
CA LEU A 111 -0.49 2.65 -8.03
C LEU A 111 -0.61 4.03 -7.34
N PRO A 112 0.23 5.05 -7.64
CA PRO A 112 0.07 6.37 -7.03
C PRO A 112 -1.29 7.00 -7.32
N GLU A 113 -1.77 6.90 -8.57
CA GLU A 113 -3.08 7.42 -8.97
C GLU A 113 -4.22 6.64 -8.28
N VAL A 114 -4.14 5.31 -8.29
CA VAL A 114 -5.14 4.46 -7.62
C VAL A 114 -5.21 4.74 -6.12
N LEU A 115 -4.07 4.88 -5.44
CA LEU A 115 -4.04 5.20 -4.01
C LEU A 115 -4.57 6.61 -3.73
N SER A 116 -4.26 7.59 -4.58
CA SER A 116 -4.80 8.94 -4.47
C SER A 116 -6.34 8.93 -4.51
N ASN A 117 -6.92 8.21 -5.48
CA ASN A 117 -8.37 8.09 -5.60
C ASN A 117 -8.98 7.39 -4.38
N ILE A 118 -8.39 6.27 -3.92
CA ILE A 118 -8.84 5.57 -2.71
C ILE A 118 -8.82 6.49 -1.48
N LEU A 119 -7.75 7.25 -1.29
CA LEU A 119 -7.59 8.18 -0.17
C LEU A 119 -8.66 9.29 -0.19
N ILE A 120 -8.96 9.85 -1.36
CA ILE A 120 -9.98 10.88 -1.52
C ILE A 120 -11.37 10.31 -1.25
N GLU A 121 -11.72 9.20 -1.91
CA GLU A 121 -13.07 8.63 -1.88
C GLU A 121 -13.43 7.99 -0.54
N ASN A 122 -12.47 7.38 0.15
CA ASN A 122 -12.73 6.52 1.31
C ASN A 122 -12.19 7.07 2.63
N PHE A 123 -11.18 7.95 2.59
CA PHE A 123 -10.48 8.41 3.79
C PHE A 123 -10.53 9.93 3.99
N GLY A 124 -11.22 10.65 3.10
CA GLY A 124 -11.46 12.09 3.20
C GLY A 124 -10.24 12.95 2.87
N ALA A 125 -9.25 12.39 2.18
CA ALA A 125 -8.14 13.17 1.64
C ALA A 125 -8.66 14.20 0.63
N LYS A 126 -7.93 15.30 0.47
CA LYS A 126 -8.25 16.35 -0.50
C LYS A 126 -6.99 16.71 -1.28
N SER A 127 -7.11 16.83 -2.60
CA SER A 127 -6.06 17.45 -3.40
C SER A 127 -5.80 18.87 -2.91
N HIS A 128 -4.54 19.28 -2.95
CA HIS A 128 -4.17 20.68 -2.75
C HIS A 128 -4.81 21.59 -3.81
#